data_AF-A0A2J8A0Z2-F1
#
_entry.id   AF-A0A2J8A0Z2-F1
#
_cell.length_a   1.000
_cell.length_b   1.000
_cell.length_c   1.000
_cell.angle_alpha   90.00
_cell.angle_beta   90.00
_cell.angle_gamma   90.00
#
_symmetry.space_group_name_H-M   'P 1'
#
loop_
_entity.id
_entity.type
_entity.pdbx_description
1 polymer ?
#
loop_
_entity_poly.entity_id
_entity_poly.type
_entity_poly.pdbx_seq_one_letter_code
_entity_poly.pdbx_strand_id
1 'polypeptide(L)'
;MFGLGSSNDARFFQRLEHHEAMQKVLLEQLGAKDAQEHELLRKFEVELRANAQQQNAILNLKSDLKIANDLILGISGKRNLRGALEMVAGKLDASTTKGVQAKLDQLEMDVEFVQLLERISEQHNLRIHDVLSCLKGLYHTFSKAMHGSEPNLCIRFADVTAPAERAVLVAIFERYNLSYTCVDESGAPVNFYSPLTV
;
A
#
# COMPACT_ATOMS: atom_id res chain seq x y z
N MET A 1 48.41 -67.51 -53.61
CA MET A 1 48.03 -66.15 -53.14
C MET A 1 46.72 -65.85 -53.84
N PHE A 2 45.57 -65.72 -53.19
CA PHE A 2 45.20 -64.74 -52.18
C PHE A 2 44.28 -65.38 -51.14
N GLY A 3 44.66 -65.33 -49.86
CA GLY A 3 43.90 -65.86 -48.75
C GLY A 3 43.92 -64.90 -47.58
N LEU A 4 43.29 -63.73 -47.74
CA LEU A 4 43.07 -62.73 -46.70
C LEU A 4 41.80 -61.95 -47.04
N GLY A 5 40.62 -62.45 -46.68
CA GLY A 5 39.34 -61.78 -46.94
C GLY A 5 38.23 -62.11 -45.94
N SER A 6 37.96 -63.40 -45.68
CA SER A 6 36.72 -63.77 -44.97
C SER A 6 36.64 -63.39 -43.48
N SER A 7 37.77 -63.27 -42.77
CA SER A 7 37.78 -62.92 -41.35
C SER A 7 37.63 -61.40 -41.10
N ASN A 8 38.06 -60.56 -42.04
CA ASN A 8 37.92 -59.12 -41.93
C ASN A 8 36.49 -58.66 -42.22
N ASP A 9 35.79 -59.34 -43.13
CA ASP A 9 34.41 -59.04 -43.47
C ASP A 9 33.45 -59.36 -42.32
N ALA A 10 33.61 -60.52 -41.67
CA ALA A 10 32.78 -60.88 -40.50
C ALA A 10 32.93 -59.87 -39.34
N ARG A 11 34.14 -59.38 -39.09
CA ARG A 11 34.40 -58.33 -38.09
C ARG A 11 33.84 -56.97 -38.51
N PHE A 12 33.75 -56.69 -39.81
CA PHE A 12 33.14 -55.47 -40.32
C PHE A 12 31.63 -55.46 -40.07
N PHE A 13 30.92 -56.54 -40.43
CA PHE A 13 29.47 -56.65 -40.19
C PHE A 13 29.12 -56.62 -38.69
N GLN A 14 29.90 -57.30 -37.84
CA GLN A 14 29.67 -57.26 -36.39
C GLN A 14 29.83 -55.84 -35.80
N ARG A 15 30.77 -55.05 -36.32
CA ARG A 15 30.92 -53.63 -35.92
C ARG A 15 29.77 -52.77 -36.42
N LEU A 16 29.25 -53.05 -37.61
CA LEU A 16 28.11 -52.34 -38.18
C LEU A 16 26.84 -52.58 -37.36
N GLU A 17 26.54 -53.85 -37.04
CA GLU A 17 25.41 -54.23 -36.18
C GLU A 17 25.52 -53.60 -34.78
N HIS A 18 26.72 -53.59 -34.20
CA HIS A 18 26.95 -52.95 -32.91
C HIS A 18 26.73 -51.43 -32.97
N HIS A 19 27.15 -50.78 -34.05
CA HIS A 19 26.95 -49.35 -34.25
C HIS A 19 25.47 -48.99 -34.46
N GLU A 20 24.74 -49.79 -35.24
CA GLU A 20 23.29 -49.63 -35.42
C GLU A 20 22.53 -49.81 -34.10
N ALA A 21 22.90 -50.82 -33.31
CA ALA A 21 22.33 -51.03 -31.99
C ALA A 21 22.60 -49.85 -31.05
N MET A 22 23.82 -49.30 -31.07
CA MET A 22 24.20 -48.14 -30.26
C MET A 22 23.45 -46.86 -30.69
N GLN A 23 23.31 -46.62 -32.00
CA GLN A 23 22.52 -45.51 -32.52
C GLN A 23 21.05 -45.61 -32.11
N LYS A 24 20.47 -46.80 -32.15
CA LYS A 24 19.10 -47.04 -31.70
C LYS A 24 18.92 -46.71 -30.21
N VAL A 25 19.83 -47.18 -29.35
CA VAL A 25 19.81 -46.88 -27.91
C VAL A 25 19.93 -45.38 -27.65
N LEU A 26 20.81 -44.67 -28.38
CA LEU A 26 20.96 -43.22 -28.24
C LEU A 26 19.70 -42.46 -28.66
N LEU A 27 19.05 -42.86 -29.75
CA LEU A 27 17.78 -42.26 -30.18
C LEU A 27 16.66 -42.48 -29.17
N GLU A 28 16.57 -43.68 -28.59
CA GLU A 28 15.59 -43.99 -27.53
C GLU A 28 15.85 -43.15 -26.27
N GLN A 29 17.12 -42.99 -25.86
CA GLN A 29 17.50 -42.14 -24.72
C GLN A 29 17.21 -40.66 -24.98
N LEU A 30 17.45 -40.17 -26.20
CA LEU A 30 17.15 -38.79 -26.57
C LEU A 30 15.64 -38.54 -26.50
N GLY A 31 14.82 -39.41 -27.09
CA GLY A 31 13.36 -39.29 -27.05
C GLY A 31 12.80 -39.37 -25.63
N ALA A 32 13.35 -40.23 -24.78
CA ALA A 32 12.95 -40.29 -23.37
C ALA A 32 13.29 -39.00 -22.60
N LYS A 33 14.45 -38.40 -22.88
CA LYS A 33 14.87 -37.13 -22.26
C LYS A 33 14.00 -35.96 -22.72
N ASP A 34 13.70 -35.88 -24.01
CA ASP A 34 12.83 -34.84 -24.56
C ASP A 34 11.41 -34.94 -23.96
N ALA A 35 10.88 -36.16 -23.81
CA ALA A 35 9.60 -36.38 -23.15
C ALA A 35 9.62 -35.95 -21.67
N GLN A 36 10.71 -36.23 -20.95
CA GLN A 36 10.88 -35.80 -19.57
C GLN A 36 10.98 -34.28 -19.44
N GLU A 37 11.70 -33.62 -20.35
CA GLU A 37 11.81 -32.15 -20.39
C GLU A 37 10.45 -31.49 -20.66
N HIS A 38 9.71 -31.98 -21.64
CA HIS A 38 8.37 -31.49 -21.93
C HIS A 38 7.40 -31.65 -20.76
N GLU A 39 7.45 -32.79 -20.06
CA GLU A 39 6.60 -33.00 -18.88
C GLU A 39 6.99 -32.08 -17.72
N LEU A 40 8.29 -31.81 -17.53
CA LEU A 40 8.76 -30.89 -16.50
C LEU A 40 8.32 -29.45 -16.80
N LEU A 41 8.46 -28.99 -18.05
CA LEU A 41 8.01 -27.67 -18.49
C LEU A 41 6.51 -27.51 -18.30
N ARG A 42 5.72 -28.54 -18.66
CA ARG A 42 4.27 -28.52 -18.45
C ARG A 42 3.90 -28.37 -16.98
N LYS A 43 4.58 -29.08 -16.07
CA LYS A 43 4.37 -28.95 -14.62
C LYS A 43 4.72 -27.56 -14.12
N PHE A 44 5.85 -27.01 -14.58
CA PHE A 44 6.30 -25.67 -14.19
C PHE A 44 5.33 -24.57 -14.65
N GLU A 45 4.79 -24.67 -15.87
CA GLU A 45 3.77 -23.73 -16.36
C GLU A 45 2.48 -23.76 -15.52
N VAL A 46 2.05 -24.95 -15.11
CA VAL A 46 0.88 -25.11 -14.23
C VAL A 46 1.14 -24.45 -12.87
N GLU A 47 2.31 -24.67 -12.29
CA GLU A 47 2.70 -24.05 -11.02
C GLU A 47 2.79 -22.53 -11.12
N LEU A 48 3.37 -21.98 -12.20
CA LEU A 48 3.43 -20.54 -12.44
C LEU A 48 2.04 -19.90 -12.50
N ARG A 49 1.09 -20.55 -13.18
CA ARG A 49 -0.31 -20.07 -13.25
C ARG A 49 -0.99 -20.11 -11.88
N ALA A 50 -0.81 -21.20 -11.13
CA ALA A 50 -1.35 -21.32 -9.79
C ALA A 50 -0.78 -20.26 -8.84
N ASN A 51 0.53 -19.99 -8.92
CA ASN A 51 1.19 -18.97 -8.11
C ASN A 51 0.71 -17.56 -8.47
N ALA A 52 0.57 -17.25 -9.75
CA ALA A 52 -0.01 -15.97 -10.20
C ALA A 52 -1.45 -15.77 -9.68
N GLN A 53 -2.28 -16.83 -9.67
CA GLN A 53 -3.62 -16.78 -9.09
C GLN A 53 -3.59 -16.54 -7.58
N GLN A 54 -2.69 -17.22 -6.85
CA GLN A 54 -2.52 -17.01 -5.41
C GLN A 54 -2.07 -15.59 -5.09
N GLN A 55 -1.15 -15.01 -5.86
CA GLN A 55 -0.73 -13.62 -5.69
C GLN A 55 -1.89 -12.63 -5.88
N ASN A 56 -2.72 -12.83 -6.90
CA ASN A 56 -3.91 -12.02 -7.12
C ASN A 56 -4.91 -12.15 -5.96
N ALA A 57 -5.12 -13.36 -5.44
CA ALA A 57 -5.98 -13.58 -4.28
C ALA A 57 -5.44 -12.86 -3.03
N ILE A 58 -4.13 -12.90 -2.77
CA ILE A 58 -3.49 -12.19 -1.67
C ILE A 58 -3.69 -10.68 -1.81
N LEU A 59 -3.54 -10.12 -3.01
CA LEU A 59 -3.76 -8.68 -3.24
C LEU A 59 -5.20 -8.27 -2.94
N ASN A 60 -6.18 -9.07 -3.37
CA ASN A 60 -7.59 -8.81 -3.09
C ASN A 60 -7.88 -8.88 -1.58
N LEU A 61 -7.42 -9.94 -0.89
CA LEU A 61 -7.58 -10.08 0.57
C LEU A 61 -6.93 -8.93 1.34
N LYS A 62 -5.77 -8.44 0.88
CA LYS A 62 -5.10 -7.29 1.49
C LYS A 62 -5.91 -6.00 1.34
N SER A 63 -6.58 -5.82 0.20
CA SER A 63 -7.49 -4.71 -0.03
C SER A 63 -8.70 -4.79 0.90
N ASP A 64 -9.34 -5.96 0.99
CA ASP A 64 -10.51 -6.18 1.85
C ASP A 64 -10.17 -5.98 3.33
N LEU A 65 -9.02 -6.50 3.78
CA LEU A 65 -8.53 -6.32 5.14
C LEU A 65 -8.29 -4.84 5.46
N LYS A 66 -7.78 -4.06 4.51
CA LYS A 66 -7.63 -2.61 4.69
C LYS A 66 -8.97 -1.94 4.90
N ILE A 67 -9.96 -2.24 4.05
CA ILE A 67 -11.33 -1.69 4.18
C ILE A 67 -11.95 -2.06 5.53
N ALA A 68 -11.85 -3.33 5.93
CA ALA A 68 -12.37 -3.79 7.21
C ALA A 68 -11.68 -3.11 8.40
N ASN A 69 -10.37 -2.92 8.33
CA ASN A 69 -9.62 -2.22 9.37
C ASN A 69 -10.04 -0.74 9.45
N ASP A 70 -10.20 -0.06 8.31
CA ASP A 70 -10.64 1.34 8.27
C ASP A 70 -12.05 1.51 8.87
N LEU A 71 -12.94 0.53 8.65
CA LEU A 71 -14.28 0.45 9.25
C LEU A 71 -14.20 0.22 10.77
N ILE A 72 -13.41 -0.75 11.23
CA ILE A 72 -13.24 -1.07 12.66
C ILE A 72 -12.64 0.13 13.41
N LEU A 73 -11.61 0.77 12.85
CA LEU A 73 -11.03 1.99 13.42
C LEU A 73 -12.04 3.14 13.43
N GLY A 74 -12.97 3.18 12.47
CA GLY A 74 -14.08 4.12 12.47
C GLY A 74 -15.10 3.89 13.54
N ILE A 75 -15.53 2.65 13.72
CA ILE A 75 -16.53 2.27 14.73
C ILE A 75 -15.96 2.39 16.14
N SER A 76 -14.68 2.02 16.32
CA SER A 76 -14.02 2.03 17.63
C SER A 76 -13.56 3.42 18.09
N GLY A 77 -13.62 4.44 17.22
CA GLY A 77 -13.10 5.78 17.50
C GLY A 77 -11.57 5.84 17.63
N LYS A 78 -10.88 4.71 17.41
CA LYS A 78 -9.44 4.57 17.63
C LYS A 78 -8.63 5.08 16.44
N ARG A 79 -8.52 6.40 16.29
CA ARG A 79 -7.73 7.00 15.21
C ARG A 79 -6.77 8.06 15.74
N ASN A 80 -5.53 7.98 15.28
CA ASN A 80 -4.58 9.08 15.40
C ASN A 80 -4.90 10.16 14.33
N LEU A 81 -4.23 11.31 14.40
CA LEU A 81 -4.42 12.43 13.46
C LEU A 81 -4.27 11.99 12.01
N ARG A 82 -3.26 11.16 11.70
CA ARG A 82 -3.03 10.62 10.35
C ARG A 82 -4.25 9.83 9.86
N GLY A 83 -4.72 8.86 10.63
CA GLY A 83 -5.86 8.02 10.25
C GLY A 83 -7.17 8.83 10.11
N ALA A 84 -7.34 9.88 10.92
CA ALA A 84 -8.46 10.80 10.77
C ALA A 84 -8.41 11.57 9.44
N LEU A 85 -7.23 12.08 9.06
CA LEU A 85 -7.02 12.76 7.78
C LEU A 85 -7.21 11.82 6.59
N GLU A 86 -6.72 10.57 6.66
CA GLU A 86 -6.94 9.56 5.63
C GLU A 86 -8.44 9.26 5.45
N MET A 87 -9.20 9.18 6.55
CA MET A 87 -10.65 8.99 6.47
C MET A 87 -11.36 10.18 5.82
N VAL A 88 -11.02 11.41 6.21
CA VAL A 88 -11.59 12.62 5.59
C VAL A 88 -11.30 12.64 4.09
N ALA A 89 -10.06 12.35 3.69
CA ALA A 89 -9.70 12.22 2.29
C ALA A 89 -10.45 11.06 1.58
N GLY A 90 -10.86 10.02 2.30
CA GLY A 90 -11.73 8.96 1.79
C GLY A 90 -13.16 9.42 1.48
N LYS A 91 -13.65 10.45 2.19
CA LYS A 91 -14.98 11.06 1.98
C LYS A 91 -14.99 12.13 0.87
N LEU A 92 -13.82 12.63 0.49
CA LEU A 92 -13.65 13.58 -0.59
C LEU A 92 -13.65 12.90 -1.96
N ASP A 93 -14.19 13.58 -2.96
CA ASP A 93 -14.42 13.05 -4.31
C ASP A 93 -13.15 12.39 -4.89
N ALA A 94 -13.33 11.16 -5.38
CA ALA A 94 -12.23 10.33 -5.86
C ALA A 94 -11.79 10.67 -7.30
N SER A 95 -12.50 11.57 -7.97
CA SER A 95 -12.34 11.84 -9.42
C SER A 95 -11.15 12.74 -9.75
N THR A 96 -10.65 13.54 -8.80
CA THR A 96 -9.86 14.72 -9.14
C THR A 96 -8.35 14.57 -8.91
N THR A 97 -7.89 13.80 -7.91
CA THR A 97 -6.46 13.76 -7.55
C THR A 97 -6.00 12.45 -6.90
N LYS A 98 -4.75 12.03 -7.19
CA LYS A 98 -4.08 10.90 -6.53
C LYS A 98 -3.35 11.38 -5.27
N GLY A 99 -3.68 10.84 -4.11
CA GLY A 99 -2.97 11.04 -2.84
C GLY A 99 -3.79 11.78 -1.78
N VAL A 100 -3.51 11.49 -0.50
CA VAL A 100 -4.28 12.04 0.64
C VAL A 100 -4.17 13.56 0.72
N GLN A 101 -2.96 14.11 0.62
CA GLN A 101 -2.75 15.57 0.66
C GLN A 101 -3.50 16.28 -0.47
N ALA A 102 -3.37 15.80 -1.70
CA ALA A 102 -4.02 16.41 -2.86
C ALA A 102 -5.56 16.34 -2.81
N LYS A 103 -6.13 15.45 -1.99
CA LYS A 103 -7.55 15.45 -1.68
C LYS A 103 -7.88 16.48 -0.61
N LEU A 104 -7.11 16.55 0.48
CA LEU A 104 -7.29 17.55 1.54
C LEU A 104 -7.16 18.98 1.01
N ASP A 105 -6.30 19.22 0.02
CA ASP A 105 -6.15 20.53 -0.63
C ASP A 105 -7.47 21.00 -1.29
N GLN A 106 -8.38 20.09 -1.63
CA GLN A 106 -9.72 20.45 -2.16
C GLN A 106 -10.60 21.15 -1.13
N LEU A 107 -10.29 21.01 0.17
CA LEU A 107 -11.01 21.71 1.23
C LEU A 107 -10.86 23.24 1.12
N GLU A 108 -9.79 23.74 0.51
CA GLU A 108 -9.63 25.18 0.20
C GLU A 108 -10.73 25.69 -0.75
N MET A 109 -11.37 24.79 -1.51
CA MET A 109 -12.50 25.11 -2.39
C MET A 109 -13.87 24.87 -1.75
N ASP A 110 -13.95 24.23 -0.58
CA ASP A 110 -15.20 24.05 0.16
C ASP A 110 -15.53 25.33 0.94
N VAL A 111 -16.54 26.07 0.47
CA VAL A 111 -16.98 27.34 1.05
C VAL A 111 -17.37 27.20 2.52
N GLU A 112 -18.04 26.11 2.90
CA GLU A 112 -18.45 25.89 4.30
C GLU A 112 -17.23 25.64 5.19
N PHE A 113 -16.24 24.90 4.68
CA PHE A 113 -14.98 24.67 5.36
C PHE A 113 -14.20 25.96 5.54
N VAL A 114 -14.05 26.79 4.49
CA VAL A 114 -13.32 28.05 4.55
C VAL A 114 -13.98 29.02 5.54
N GLN A 115 -15.31 29.14 5.54
CA GLN A 115 -16.04 29.98 6.50
C GLN A 115 -15.87 29.48 7.95
N LEU A 116 -15.84 28.16 8.17
CA LEU A 116 -15.54 27.60 9.49
C LEU A 116 -14.11 27.95 9.92
N LEU A 117 -13.14 27.82 9.00
CA LEU A 117 -11.75 28.13 9.25
C LEU A 117 -11.51 29.61 9.54
N GLU A 118 -12.20 30.51 8.84
CA GLU A 118 -12.19 31.96 9.10
C GLU A 118 -12.68 32.28 10.51
N ARG A 119 -13.82 31.73 10.93
CA ARG A 119 -14.35 31.92 12.29
C ARG A 119 -13.38 31.45 13.36
N ILE A 120 -12.79 30.27 13.19
CA ILE A 120 -11.78 29.74 14.11
C ILE A 120 -10.54 30.64 14.11
N SER A 121 -10.11 31.11 12.95
CA SER A 121 -8.94 32.00 12.82
C SER A 121 -9.15 33.31 13.57
N GLU A 122 -10.33 33.93 13.43
CA GLU A 122 -10.69 35.17 14.14
C GLU A 122 -10.70 34.98 15.65
N GLN A 123 -11.30 33.88 16.15
CA GLN A 123 -11.33 33.57 17.57
C GLN A 123 -9.94 33.42 18.19
N HIS A 124 -8.97 32.93 17.41
CA HIS A 124 -7.60 32.72 17.84
C HIS A 124 -6.63 33.84 17.43
N ASN A 125 -7.12 34.94 16.86
CA ASN A 125 -6.30 36.03 16.32
C ASN A 125 -5.24 35.54 15.31
N LEU A 126 -5.58 34.54 14.51
CA LEU A 126 -4.73 33.97 13.47
C LEU A 126 -5.05 34.62 12.12
N ARG A 127 -4.03 34.79 11.28
CA ARG A 127 -4.22 35.24 9.90
C ARG A 127 -4.70 34.05 9.07
N ILE A 128 -5.85 34.19 8.42
CA ILE A 128 -6.44 33.13 7.60
C ILE A 128 -5.47 32.58 6.53
N HIS A 129 -4.66 33.47 5.94
CA HIS A 129 -3.64 33.07 4.97
C HIS A 129 -2.64 32.06 5.56
N ASP A 130 -2.19 32.27 6.80
CA ASP A 130 -1.22 31.38 7.45
C ASP A 130 -1.88 30.03 7.78
N VAL A 131 -3.14 30.05 8.21
CA VAL A 131 -3.94 28.85 8.48
C VAL A 131 -4.18 28.03 7.20
N LEU A 132 -4.58 28.67 6.10
CA LEU A 132 -4.72 28.00 4.80
C LEU A 132 -3.38 27.47 4.26
N SER A 133 -2.27 28.15 4.54
CA SER A 133 -0.95 27.65 4.16
C SER A 133 -0.59 26.36 4.90
N CYS A 134 -1.02 26.20 6.15
CA CYS A 134 -0.84 24.96 6.92
C CYS A 134 -1.64 23.78 6.37
N LEU A 135 -2.76 24.02 5.67
CA LEU A 135 -3.50 22.96 4.99
C LEU A 135 -2.60 22.27 3.94
N LYS A 136 -1.78 23.06 3.23
CA LYS A 136 -0.85 22.61 2.17
C LYS A 136 0.36 21.91 2.80
N GLY A 137 0.24 20.61 3.00
CA GLY A 137 1.29 19.77 3.61
C GLY A 137 0.90 19.18 4.96
N LEU A 138 -0.29 19.48 5.48
CA LEU A 138 -0.80 18.96 6.75
C LEU A 138 -0.62 17.44 6.89
N TYR A 139 -1.00 16.67 5.87
CA TYR A 139 -0.87 15.22 5.90
C TYR A 139 0.60 14.78 5.89
N HIS A 140 1.49 15.50 5.21
CA HIS A 140 2.91 15.17 5.21
C HIS A 140 3.56 15.36 6.58
N THR A 141 3.14 16.38 7.34
CA THR A 141 3.54 16.58 8.73
C THR A 141 3.18 15.37 9.60
N PHE A 142 1.91 14.94 9.57
CA PHE A 142 1.43 13.88 10.46
C PHE A 142 1.73 12.46 9.98
N SER A 143 1.87 12.24 8.68
CA SER A 143 2.10 10.89 8.13
C SER A 143 3.46 10.29 8.53
N LYS A 144 4.45 11.14 8.82
CA LYS A 144 5.80 10.75 9.26
C LYS A 144 5.92 10.64 10.78
N ALA A 145 5.27 11.53 11.52
CA ALA A 145 5.43 11.63 12.97
C ALA A 145 4.51 10.68 13.75
N MET A 146 3.36 10.29 13.17
CA MET A 146 2.32 9.55 13.89
C MET A 146 2.26 8.10 13.44
N HIS A 147 2.78 7.20 14.29
CA HIS A 147 2.67 5.76 14.16
C HIS A 147 1.88 5.17 15.32
N GLY A 148 1.02 4.18 15.05
CA GLY A 148 0.19 3.53 16.05
C GLY A 148 -1.29 3.91 15.99
N SER A 149 -2.09 3.32 16.87
CA SER A 149 -3.50 3.67 17.05
C SER A 149 -3.70 4.27 18.44
N GLU A 150 -4.39 5.40 18.50
CA GLU A 150 -4.79 6.01 19.76
C GLU A 150 -6.24 5.70 20.05
N PRO A 151 -6.63 5.51 21.32
CA PRO A 151 -7.99 5.15 21.67
C PRO A 151 -9.00 6.23 21.25
N ASN A 152 -8.59 7.50 21.24
CA ASN A 152 -9.39 8.65 20.80
C ASN A 152 -8.53 9.58 19.95
N LEU A 153 -9.17 10.32 19.04
CA LEU A 153 -8.52 11.38 18.28
C LEU A 153 -8.12 12.52 19.23
N CYS A 154 -6.82 12.76 19.37
CA CYS A 154 -6.28 13.75 20.29
C CYS A 154 -5.37 14.75 19.56
N ILE A 155 -5.61 16.04 19.75
CA ILE A 155 -4.70 17.12 19.35
C ILE A 155 -3.87 17.48 20.57
N ARG A 156 -2.68 16.91 20.67
CA ARG A 156 -1.71 17.24 21.73
C ARG A 156 -0.90 18.45 21.31
N PHE A 157 -0.86 19.50 22.13
CA PHE A 157 -0.15 20.74 21.79
C PHE A 157 1.36 20.52 21.68
N ALA A 158 1.91 19.53 22.39
CA ALA A 158 3.29 19.09 22.25
C ALA A 158 3.60 18.50 20.86
N ASP A 159 2.63 17.85 20.22
CA ASP A 159 2.79 17.22 18.91
C ASP A 159 2.44 18.17 17.75
N VAL A 160 1.49 19.07 17.97
CA VAL A 160 1.04 20.09 16.99
C VAL A 160 1.36 21.46 17.55
N THR A 161 2.62 21.90 17.44
CA THR A 161 3.09 23.10 18.12
C THR A 161 2.55 24.40 17.48
N ALA A 162 2.31 24.39 16.17
CA ALA A 162 1.81 25.54 15.44
C ALA A 162 0.30 25.77 15.69
N PRO A 163 -0.11 26.95 16.20
CA PRO A 163 -1.53 27.28 16.41
C PRO A 163 -2.37 27.18 15.13
N ALA A 164 -1.78 27.57 13.99
CA ALA A 164 -2.43 27.50 12.69
C ALA A 164 -2.73 26.05 12.26
N GLU A 165 -1.79 25.12 12.45
CA GLU A 165 -2.04 23.69 12.17
C GLU A 165 -3.13 23.11 13.07
N ARG A 166 -3.15 23.50 14.35
CA ARG A 166 -4.23 23.10 15.28
C ARG A 166 -5.59 23.60 14.80
N ALA A 167 -5.68 24.86 14.38
CA ALA A 167 -6.90 25.44 13.83
C ALA A 167 -7.39 24.69 12.58
N VAL A 168 -6.50 24.32 11.66
CA VAL A 168 -6.85 23.50 10.49
C VAL A 168 -7.40 22.14 10.91
N LEU A 169 -6.73 21.44 11.83
CA LEU A 169 -7.19 20.13 12.30
C LEU A 169 -8.57 20.20 12.95
N VAL A 170 -8.78 21.19 13.82
CA VAL A 170 -10.08 21.43 14.47
C VAL A 170 -11.17 21.69 13.43
N ALA A 171 -10.92 22.57 12.45
CA ALA A 171 -11.87 22.85 11.39
C ALA A 171 -12.23 21.59 10.58
N ILE A 172 -11.23 20.76 10.25
CA ILE A 172 -11.46 19.49 9.54
C ILE A 172 -12.32 18.55 10.39
N PHE A 173 -12.00 18.39 11.66
CA PHE A 173 -12.70 17.45 12.52
C PHE A 173 -14.15 17.88 12.76
N GLU A 174 -14.41 19.17 12.91
CA GLU A 174 -15.77 19.69 13.02
C GLU A 174 -16.56 19.57 11.73
N ARG A 175 -15.97 19.96 10.59
CA ARG A 175 -16.61 19.86 9.27
C ARG A 175 -17.11 18.45 8.98
N TYR A 176 -16.40 17.43 9.48
CA TYR A 176 -16.69 16.02 9.25
C TYR A 176 -17.25 15.27 10.47
N ASN A 177 -17.65 16.00 11.53
CA ASN A 177 -18.22 15.46 12.76
C ASN A 177 -17.38 14.37 13.43
N LEU A 178 -16.07 14.58 13.55
CA LEU A 178 -15.17 13.68 14.26
C LEU A 178 -15.07 14.10 15.71
N SER A 179 -15.29 13.16 16.64
CA SER A 179 -15.04 13.41 18.06
C SER A 179 -13.53 13.50 18.30
N TYR A 180 -13.08 14.61 18.88
CA TYR A 180 -11.68 14.83 19.23
C TYR A 180 -11.55 15.46 20.62
N THR A 181 -10.35 15.38 21.19
CA THR A 181 -9.97 16.08 22.41
C THR A 181 -8.72 16.90 22.17
N CYS A 182 -8.61 18.06 22.80
CA CYS A 182 -7.37 18.84 22.83
C CYS A 182 -6.73 18.71 24.20
N VAL A 183 -5.43 18.54 24.25
CA VAL A 183 -4.67 18.55 25.51
C VAL A 183 -3.46 19.46 25.39
N ASP A 184 -3.14 20.16 26.48
CA ASP A 184 -1.96 21.01 26.57
C ASP A 184 -0.65 20.19 26.69
N GLU A 185 0.46 20.89 26.88
CA GLU A 185 1.79 20.27 27.04
C GLU A 185 1.91 19.39 28.30
N SER A 186 1.07 19.64 29.32
CA SER A 186 1.01 18.83 30.54
C SER A 186 0.12 17.59 30.39
N GLY A 187 -0.60 17.48 29.27
CA GLY A 187 -1.58 16.43 29.01
C GLY A 187 -2.95 16.71 29.61
N ALA A 188 -3.19 17.92 30.12
CA ALA A 188 -4.49 18.30 30.66
C ALA A 188 -5.47 18.66 29.53
N PRO A 189 -6.75 18.24 29.61
CA PRO A 189 -7.76 18.61 28.61
C PRO A 189 -7.96 20.13 28.55
N VAL A 190 -7.93 20.67 27.35
CA VAL A 190 -8.19 22.10 27.10
C VAL A 190 -9.35 22.26 26.14
N ASN A 191 -10.20 23.26 26.40
CA ASN A 191 -11.18 23.69 25.42
C ASN A 191 -10.44 24.51 24.37
N PHE A 192 -10.41 24.02 23.12
CA PHE A 192 -9.73 24.71 22.03
C PHE A 192 -10.25 26.15 21.87
N TYR A 193 -11.54 26.38 22.09
CA TYR A 193 -12.19 27.69 21.95
C TYR A 193 -11.96 28.65 23.11
N SER A 194 -11.32 28.20 24.19
CA SER A 194 -10.95 29.11 25.25
C SER A 194 -9.78 29.98 24.75
N PRO A 195 -9.84 31.32 24.93
CA PRO A 195 -8.71 32.18 24.58
C PRO A 195 -7.49 31.66 25.33
N LEU A 196 -6.40 31.42 24.58
CA LEU A 196 -5.12 31.07 25.18
C LEU A 196 -4.74 32.25 26.10
N THR A 197 -4.84 32.06 27.41
CA THR A 197 -4.24 32.96 28.38
C THR A 197 -2.73 32.88 28.16
N VAL A 198 -2.21 33.86 27.43
CA VAL A 198 -0.77 34.08 27.24
C VAL A 198 -0.17 34.57 28.55
#